data_AF-A0A7S3B6I0-F1
#
_entry.id   AF-A0A7S3B6I0-F1
#
_cell.length_a   1.000
_cell.length_b   1.000
_cell.length_c   1.000
_cell.angle_alpha   90.00
_cell.angle_beta   90.00
_cell.angle_gamma   90.00
#
_symmetry.space_group_name_H-M   'P 1'
#
loop_
_entity.id
_entity.type
_entity.pdbx_description
1 polymer ?
#
loop_
_entity_poly.entity_id
_entity_poly.type
_entity_poly.pdbx_seq_one_letter_code
_entity_poly.pdbx_strand_id
1 'polypeptide(L)'
;EDMIWEVDEDCDKGVSWAEFQQMYHRCRNDKTGYEPRRLYNVVEFLMNDKDDSGAVSVEEAMSVLYVRHGKTNLDEHLTELFGHSDINSEKDLTLSEFLHALNVIQVKVLLRNKANTKNYRPPAPGKKSGVK
;
A
#
# COMPACT_ATOMS: atom_id res chain seq x y z
N GLU A 1 17.99 -8.57 -4.27
CA GLU A 1 18.40 -9.15 -2.97
C GLU A 1 17.58 -8.58 -1.82
N ASP A 2 17.43 -7.25 -1.71
CA ASP A 2 16.57 -6.62 -0.69
C ASP A 2 15.13 -7.14 -0.60
N MET A 3 14.52 -7.56 -1.72
CA MET A 3 13.14 -8.08 -1.76
C MET A 3 12.99 -9.46 -1.12
N ILE A 4 14.03 -10.29 -1.16
CA ILE A 4 14.01 -11.60 -0.51
C ILE A 4 14.30 -11.39 0.99
N TRP A 5 15.27 -10.52 1.28
CA TRP A 5 15.70 -10.21 2.64
C TRP A 5 14.59 -9.63 3.54
N GLU A 6 13.61 -8.91 2.98
CA GLU A 6 12.49 -8.37 3.78
C GLU A 6 11.47 -9.44 4.23
N VAL A 7 11.54 -10.65 3.66
CA VAL A 7 10.58 -11.75 3.88
C VAL A 7 11.24 -12.99 4.49
N ASP A 8 12.50 -13.23 4.15
CA ASP A 8 13.35 -14.31 4.67
C ASP A 8 13.60 -14.11 6.18
N GLU A 9 12.81 -14.80 7.01
CA GLU A 9 12.89 -14.68 8.47
C GLU A 9 13.92 -15.66 9.06
N ASP A 10 14.19 -16.78 8.39
CA ASP A 10 15.16 -17.79 8.83
C ASP A 10 16.57 -17.63 8.23
N CYS A 11 16.75 -16.61 7.38
CA CYS A 11 18.00 -16.24 6.70
C CYS A 11 18.54 -17.34 5.77
N ASP A 12 17.67 -18.19 5.21
CA ASP A 12 18.07 -19.27 4.32
C ASP A 12 18.34 -18.83 2.87
N LYS A 13 18.19 -17.52 2.58
CA LYS A 13 18.30 -16.86 1.26
C LYS A 13 17.18 -17.22 0.30
N GLY A 14 16.14 -17.89 0.77
CA GLY A 14 14.94 -18.25 0.06
C GLY A 14 13.72 -17.58 0.66
N VAL A 15 12.56 -17.91 0.08
CA VAL A 15 11.27 -17.61 0.70
C VAL A 15 10.49 -18.91 0.69
N SER A 16 10.29 -19.48 1.87
CA SER A 16 9.43 -20.64 2.06
C SER A 16 7.96 -20.26 1.86
N TRP A 17 7.11 -21.27 1.61
CA TRP A 17 5.67 -21.05 1.50
C TRP A 17 5.07 -20.43 2.79
N ALA A 18 5.60 -20.79 3.95
CA ALA A 18 5.15 -20.25 5.22
C ALA A 18 5.47 -18.75 5.35
N GLU A 19 6.69 -18.34 5.03
CA GLU A 19 7.10 -16.93 5.04
C GLU A 19 6.34 -16.10 4.01
N PHE A 20 6.11 -16.67 2.82
CA PHE A 20 5.27 -16.06 1.80
C PHE A 20 3.86 -15.77 2.32
N GLN A 21 3.21 -16.76 2.94
CA GLN A 21 1.87 -16.58 3.53
C GLN A 21 1.88 -15.53 4.64
N GLN A 22 2.88 -15.56 5.51
CA GLN A 22 3.01 -14.59 6.61
C GLN A 22 3.17 -13.16 6.08
N MET A 23 4.07 -12.94 5.11
CA MET A 23 4.23 -11.66 4.43
C MET A 23 2.92 -11.19 3.79
N TYR A 24 2.22 -12.09 3.08
CA TYR A 24 0.97 -11.74 2.42
C TYR A 24 -0.11 -11.31 3.42
N HIS A 25 -0.26 -12.05 4.52
CA HIS A 25 -1.24 -11.72 5.56
C HIS A 25 -0.88 -10.43 6.32
N ARG A 26 0.40 -10.19 6.62
CA ARG A 26 0.88 -8.95 7.24
C ARG A 26 0.58 -7.74 6.36
N CYS A 27 1.04 -7.77 5.11
CA CYS A 27 0.88 -6.67 4.17
C CYS A 27 -0.59 -6.37 3.83
N ARG A 28 -1.41 -7.42 3.68
CA ARG A 28 -2.84 -7.28 3.36
C ARG A 28 -3.63 -6.67 4.51
N ASN A 29 -3.26 -6.96 5.76
CA ASN A 29 -3.96 -6.45 6.95
C ASN A 29 -3.31 -5.18 7.52
N ASP A 30 -2.15 -4.77 7.02
CA ASP A 30 -1.46 -3.58 7.49
C ASP A 30 -2.19 -2.30 7.05
N LYS A 31 -2.70 -1.58 8.05
CA LYS A 31 -3.37 -0.28 7.92
C LYS A 31 -2.42 0.89 8.20
N THR A 32 -1.23 0.60 8.73
CA THR A 32 -0.28 1.62 9.16
C THR A 32 0.60 2.10 8.01
N GLY A 33 0.85 1.22 7.02
CA GLY A 33 1.68 1.49 5.85
C GLY A 33 3.18 1.38 6.13
N TYR A 34 3.57 0.82 7.28
CA TYR A 34 4.97 0.64 7.66
C TYR A 34 5.53 -0.75 7.35
N GLU A 35 4.70 -1.72 6.98
CA GLU A 35 5.20 -3.04 6.56
C GLU A 35 6.03 -2.93 5.26
N PRO A 36 7.14 -3.67 5.14
CA PRO A 36 7.85 -3.82 3.87
C PRO A 36 6.98 -4.56 2.86
N ARG A 37 6.82 -3.97 1.67
CA ARG A 37 5.83 -4.41 0.66
C ARG A 37 6.42 -4.64 -0.73
N ARG A 38 7.75 -4.68 -0.89
CA ARG A 38 8.36 -4.76 -2.22
C ARG A 38 7.97 -6.08 -2.89
N LEU A 39 8.16 -7.21 -2.20
CA LEU A 39 7.75 -8.52 -2.70
C LEU A 39 6.22 -8.63 -2.80
N TYR A 40 5.50 -8.10 -1.81
CA TYR A 40 4.04 -8.06 -1.82
C TYR A 40 3.47 -7.36 -3.06
N ASN A 41 4.02 -6.21 -3.45
CA ASN A 41 3.53 -5.45 -4.60
C ASN A 41 3.76 -6.19 -5.93
N VAL A 42 4.86 -6.94 -6.05
CA VAL A 42 5.14 -7.78 -7.23
C VAL A 42 4.18 -8.96 -7.29
N VAL A 43 3.99 -9.65 -6.18
CA VAL A 43 3.01 -10.75 -6.08
C VAL A 43 1.61 -10.26 -6.39
N GLU A 44 1.25 -9.09 -5.88
CA GLU A 44 -0.02 -8.45 -6.15
C GLU A 44 -0.18 -8.17 -7.65
N PHE A 45 0.83 -7.58 -8.30
CA PHE A 45 0.82 -7.37 -9.75
C PHE A 45 0.60 -8.68 -10.51
N LEU A 46 1.38 -9.72 -10.22
CA LEU A 46 1.28 -11.03 -10.88
C LEU A 46 -0.04 -11.75 -10.62
N MET A 47 -0.68 -11.54 -9.47
CA MET A 47 -2.01 -12.10 -9.20
C MET A 47 -3.11 -11.41 -10.02
N ASN A 48 -2.85 -10.21 -10.49
CA ASN A 48 -3.82 -9.34 -11.18
C ASN A 48 -3.65 -9.33 -12.69
N ASP A 49 -2.44 -9.56 -13.19
CA ASP A 49 -2.15 -9.86 -14.59
C ASP A 49 -2.80 -11.22 -14.94
N LYS A 50 -3.97 -11.18 -15.59
CA LYS A 50 -4.76 -12.39 -15.90
C LYS A 50 -4.40 -13.01 -17.24
N ASP A 51 -3.78 -12.23 -18.11
CA ASP A 51 -3.43 -12.64 -19.46
C ASP A 51 -1.93 -12.96 -19.62
N ASP A 52 -1.16 -12.90 -18.52
CA ASP A 52 0.28 -13.10 -18.48
C ASP A 52 1.02 -12.16 -19.46
N SER A 53 0.44 -10.97 -19.71
CA SER A 53 1.00 -9.98 -20.65
C SER A 53 2.24 -9.28 -20.08
N GLY A 54 2.46 -9.36 -18.76
CA GLY A 54 3.49 -8.61 -18.05
C GLY A 54 3.15 -7.13 -17.88
N ALA A 55 1.92 -6.75 -18.19
CA ALA A 55 1.34 -5.43 -17.99
C ALA A 55 -0.01 -5.59 -17.26
N VAL A 56 -0.43 -4.55 -16.55
CA VAL A 56 -1.76 -4.52 -15.93
C VAL A 56 -2.57 -3.43 -16.59
N SER A 57 -3.66 -3.83 -17.22
CA SER A 57 -4.63 -2.92 -17.82
C SER A 57 -5.43 -2.17 -16.75
N VAL A 58 -6.06 -1.06 -17.15
CA VAL A 58 -6.97 -0.30 -16.28
C VAL A 58 -8.11 -1.19 -15.76
N GLU A 59 -8.61 -2.09 -16.59
CA GLU A 59 -9.73 -2.99 -16.27
C GLU A 59 -9.33 -4.03 -15.20
N GLU A 60 -8.13 -4.59 -15.30
CA GLU A 60 -7.59 -5.52 -14.31
C GLU A 60 -7.32 -4.82 -12.97
N ALA A 61 -6.69 -3.64 -13.01
CA ALA A 61 -6.48 -2.83 -11.81
C ALA A 61 -7.80 -2.44 -11.15
N MET A 62 -8.81 -2.07 -11.94
CA MET A 62 -10.15 -1.70 -11.47
C MET A 62 -10.86 -2.88 -10.80
N SER A 63 -10.84 -4.06 -11.42
CA SER A 63 -11.44 -5.27 -10.88
C SER A 63 -10.89 -5.61 -9.49
N VAL A 64 -9.57 -5.46 -9.33
CA VAL A 64 -8.87 -5.80 -8.09
C VAL A 64 -9.11 -4.78 -7.00
N LEU A 65 -8.98 -3.49 -7.34
CA LEU A 65 -9.27 -2.40 -6.40
C LEU A 65 -10.73 -2.45 -5.93
N TYR A 66 -11.65 -2.85 -6.82
CA TYR A 66 -13.06 -3.02 -6.47
C TYR A 66 -13.26 -4.15 -5.45
N VAL A 67 -12.61 -5.31 -5.64
CA VAL A 67 -12.67 -6.42 -4.66
C VAL A 67 -12.05 -6.02 -3.32
N ARG A 68 -10.99 -5.20 -3.33
CA ARG A 68 -10.23 -4.86 -2.13
C ARG A 68 -10.81 -3.72 -1.30
N HIS A 69 -11.27 -2.65 -1.96
CA HIS A 69 -11.69 -1.41 -1.30
C HIS A 69 -13.17 -1.07 -1.53
N GLY A 70 -13.86 -1.86 -2.35
CA GLY A 70 -15.23 -1.55 -2.78
C GLY A 70 -15.29 -0.34 -3.71
N LYS A 71 -16.51 0.08 -4.06
CA LYS A 71 -16.74 1.16 -5.02
C LYS A 71 -16.30 2.55 -4.52
N THR A 72 -16.33 2.77 -3.20
CA THR A 72 -16.29 4.12 -2.61
C THR A 72 -14.99 4.87 -2.86
N ASN A 73 -13.86 4.16 -2.92
CA ASN A 73 -12.54 4.77 -3.11
C ASN A 73 -11.90 4.38 -4.46
N LEU A 74 -12.64 3.68 -5.31
CA LEU A 74 -12.12 3.12 -6.55
C LEU A 74 -11.63 4.21 -7.51
N ASP A 75 -12.45 5.23 -7.76
CA ASP A 75 -12.11 6.34 -8.66
C ASP A 75 -10.94 7.18 -8.14
N GLU A 76 -10.85 7.39 -6.81
CA GLU A 76 -9.72 8.10 -6.21
C GLU A 76 -8.42 7.29 -6.41
N HIS A 77 -8.45 5.98 -6.13
CA HIS A 77 -7.28 5.13 -6.30
C HIS A 77 -6.88 4.94 -7.77
N LEU A 78 -7.84 4.79 -8.69
CA LEU A 78 -7.55 4.70 -10.13
C LEU A 78 -6.98 5.99 -10.68
N THR A 79 -7.55 7.13 -10.29
CA THR A 79 -7.03 8.45 -10.67
C THR A 79 -5.63 8.67 -10.10
N GLU A 80 -5.34 8.14 -8.92
CA GLU A 80 -4.01 8.26 -8.32
C GLU A 80 -2.97 7.31 -8.94
N LEU A 81 -3.42 6.14 -9.44
CA LEU A 81 -2.58 5.13 -10.07
C LEU A 81 -2.28 5.45 -11.55
N PHE A 82 -3.28 5.86 -12.33
CA PHE A 82 -3.17 6.14 -13.77
C PHE A 82 -3.09 7.65 -14.08
N GLY A 83 -3.43 8.53 -13.14
CA GLY A 83 -3.53 9.96 -13.38
C GLY A 83 -4.82 10.36 -14.10
N HIS A 84 -5.19 11.65 -14.03
CA HIS A 84 -6.42 12.19 -14.64
C HIS A 84 -6.49 12.05 -16.17
N SER A 85 -5.35 11.85 -16.84
CA SER A 85 -5.22 11.87 -18.30
C SER A 85 -5.40 10.49 -18.94
N ASP A 86 -5.02 9.42 -18.23
CA ASP A 86 -4.82 8.10 -18.83
C ASP A 86 -5.99 7.14 -18.55
N ILE A 87 -6.99 7.53 -17.74
CA ILE A 87 -8.16 6.68 -17.41
C ILE A 87 -9.05 6.39 -18.64
N ASN A 88 -8.96 7.23 -19.67
CA ASN A 88 -9.64 7.03 -20.96
C ASN A 88 -8.70 6.50 -22.05
N SER A 89 -7.42 6.28 -21.73
CA SER A 89 -6.45 5.69 -22.63
C SER A 89 -6.39 4.19 -22.34
N GLU A 90 -6.31 3.37 -23.39
CA GLU A 90 -6.04 1.93 -23.32
C GLU A 90 -4.57 1.67 -22.96
N LYS A 91 -4.08 2.39 -21.93
CA LYS A 91 -2.68 2.38 -21.54
C LYS A 91 -2.50 1.38 -20.42
N ASP A 92 -1.76 0.33 -20.71
CA ASP A 92 -1.37 -0.66 -19.72
C ASP A 92 -0.17 -0.16 -18.92
N LEU A 93 -0.14 -0.47 -17.63
CA LEU A 93 0.98 -0.16 -16.76
C LEU A 93 1.94 -1.35 -16.76
N THR A 94 3.19 -1.11 -17.12
CA THR A 94 4.25 -2.07 -16.89
C THR A 94 4.49 -2.24 -15.38
N LEU A 95 5.08 -3.36 -14.96
CA LEU A 95 5.42 -3.60 -13.55
C LEU A 95 6.19 -2.43 -12.92
N SER A 96 7.15 -1.85 -13.64
CA SER A 96 7.94 -0.70 -13.16
C SER A 96 7.09 0.55 -12.90
N GLU A 97 6.15 0.85 -13.79
CA GLU A 97 5.25 2.00 -13.64
C GLU A 97 4.24 1.76 -12.52
N PHE A 98 3.69 0.55 -12.42
CA PHE A 98 2.81 0.14 -11.35
C PHE A 98 3.47 0.28 -9.97
N LEU A 99 4.69 -0.25 -9.82
CA LEU A 99 5.46 -0.13 -8.57
C LEU A 99 5.79 1.32 -8.21
N HIS A 100 6.11 2.14 -9.21
CA HIS A 100 6.37 3.57 -9.01
C HIS A 100 5.12 4.29 -8.49
N ALA A 101 3.97 4.06 -9.14
CA ALA A 101 2.71 4.65 -8.76
C ALA A 101 2.28 4.25 -7.34
N LEU A 102 2.37 2.96 -7.00
CA LEU A 102 2.07 2.46 -5.65
C LEU A 102 2.96 3.09 -4.58
N ASN A 103 4.25 3.23 -4.84
CA ASN A 103 5.17 3.84 -3.87
C ASN A 103 4.81 5.31 -3.63
N VAL A 104 4.49 6.06 -4.69
CA VAL A 104 4.04 7.46 -4.58
C VAL A 104 2.75 7.56 -3.76
N ILE A 105 1.78 6.67 -4.00
CA ILE A 105 0.51 6.62 -3.25
C ILE A 105 0.78 6.32 -1.77
N GLN A 106 1.59 5.30 -1.46
CA GLN A 106 1.91 4.93 -0.07
C GLN A 106 2.57 6.09 0.68
N VAL A 107 3.54 6.76 0.07
CA VAL A 107 4.20 7.92 0.68
C VAL A 107 3.19 9.05 0.94
N LYS A 108 2.29 9.35 0.00
CA LYS A 108 1.24 10.36 0.19
C LYS A 108 0.28 10.00 1.32
N VAL A 109 -0.15 8.73 1.42
CA VAL A 109 -1.02 8.25 2.50
C VAL A 109 -0.33 8.38 3.85
N LEU A 110 0.95 8.00 3.95
CA LEU A 110 1.74 8.17 5.17
C LEU A 110 1.88 9.65 5.59
N LEU A 111 2.14 10.54 4.63
CA LEU A 111 2.23 11.98 4.89
C LEU A 111 0.87 12.58 5.30
N ARG A 112 -0.23 12.15 4.67
CA ARG A 112 -1.61 12.54 5.03
C ARG A 112 -1.95 12.10 6.46
N ASN A 113 -1.62 10.86 6.82
CA ASN A 113 -1.85 10.31 8.16
C ASN A 113 -1.01 11.04 9.23
N LYS A 114 0.23 11.39 8.92
CA LYS A 114 1.10 12.18 9.81
C LYS A 114 0.61 13.61 10.02
N ALA A 115 -0.03 14.23 9.02
CA ALA A 115 -0.63 15.56 9.16
C ALA A 115 -1.89 15.58 10.04
N ASN A 116 -2.57 14.44 10.17
CA ASN A 116 -3.79 14.30 10.98
C ASN A 116 -3.52 14.14 12.49
N THR A 117 -2.27 13.90 12.92
CA THR A 117 -1.92 13.92 14.34
C THR A 117 -1.81 15.35 14.85
N LYS A 118 -2.95 16.04 15.03
CA LYS A 118 -2.97 17.40 15.62
C LYS A 118 -3.03 17.36 17.15
N ASN A 119 -2.05 18.05 17.75
CA ASN A 119 -2.07 18.77 19.03
C ASN A 119 -2.37 17.98 20.32
N TYR A 120 -1.41 17.19 20.79
CA TYR A 120 -1.31 16.95 22.24
C TYR A 120 -0.92 18.27 22.92
N ARG A 121 -1.88 18.89 23.62
CA ARG A 121 -1.62 20.02 24.53
C ARG A 121 -1.64 19.46 25.95
N PRO A 122 -0.52 19.46 26.69
CA PRO A 122 -0.52 18.94 28.06
C PRO A 122 -1.52 19.74 28.92
N PRO A 123 -2.28 19.09 29.81
CA PRO A 123 -3.18 19.80 30.71
C PRO A 123 -2.39 20.75 31.61
N ALA A 124 -2.89 21.97 31.78
CA ALA A 124 -2.26 22.99 32.61
C ALA A 124 -2.12 22.50 34.07
N PRO A 125 -0.99 22.76 34.76
CA PRO A 125 -0.82 22.33 36.14
C PRO A 125 -1.88 23.01 37.02
N GLY A 126 -2.74 22.20 37.65
CA GLY A 126 -3.83 22.65 38.50
C GLY A 126 -3.31 23.51 39.66
N LYS A 127 -3.87 24.71 39.81
CA LYS A 127 -3.69 25.54 41.01
C LYS A 127 -4.22 24.74 42.21
N LYS A 128 -3.32 24.31 43.10
CA LYS A 128 -3.70 23.85 44.43
C LYS A 128 -4.39 25.02 45.14
N SER A 129 -5.71 24.97 45.23
CA SER A 129 -6.48 25.83 46.13
C SER A 129 -6.08 25.47 47.57
N GLY A 130 -5.30 26.35 48.19
CA GLY A 130 -5.02 26.29 49.62
C GLY A 130 -6.34 26.42 50.38
N VAL A 131 -6.72 25.36 51.07
CA VAL A 131 -7.77 25.39 52.10
C VAL A 131 -7.20 26.24 53.24
N LYS A 132 -7.91 27.33 53.55
CA LYS A 132 -7.72 28.10 54.78
C LYS A 132 -8.37 27.37 55.95
#